data_AF-A0A179CV92-F1
#
_entry.id   AF-A0A179CV92-F1
#
_cell.length_a   1.000
_cell.length_b   1.000
_cell.length_c   1.000
_cell.angle_alpha   90.00
_cell.angle_beta   90.00
_cell.angle_gamma   90.00
#
_symmetry.space_group_name_H-M   'P 1'
#
loop_
_entity.id
_entity.type
_entity.pdbx_description
1 polymer ?
#
loop_
_entity_poly.entity_id
_entity_poly.type
_entity_poly.pdbx_seq_one_letter_code
_entity_poly.pdbx_strand_id
1 'polypeptide(L)'
;MRYQKLEIQEAGWKWKYLLKKYREGENITKYEEQSLIELKIQLLTTLQDSPEEIEQWIKQEMTAEQRKKMRQSIRARRKRFFNAEKQSTRKKSIDLDYASWLRLSKLSNRMEMTLSECIHYLIDESENKQIYTEQVDKMKQNLKALLK
;
A
#
# COMPACT_ATOMS: atom_id res chain seq x y z
N MET A 1 -15.86 -1.70 -9.20
CA MET A 1 -14.42 -1.75 -8.78
C MET A 1 -13.80 -0.39 -9.13
N ARG A 2 -13.02 0.26 -8.25
CA ARG A 2 -12.56 1.66 -8.43
C ARG A 2 -11.52 1.89 -9.54
N TYR A 3 -10.77 0.86 -9.93
CA TYR A 3 -9.72 0.95 -10.96
C TYR A 3 -10.01 -0.06 -12.08
N GLN A 4 -9.78 0.34 -13.33
CA GLN A 4 -9.90 -0.53 -14.51
C GLN A 4 -8.85 -1.64 -14.46
N LYS A 5 -9.21 -2.85 -14.90
CA LYS A 5 -8.25 -3.94 -15.10
C LYS A 5 -7.64 -3.80 -16.49
N LEU A 6 -6.31 -3.89 -16.54
CA LEU A 6 -5.55 -3.82 -17.78
C LEU A 6 -5.03 -5.22 -18.08
N GLU A 7 -5.79 -6.03 -18.80
CA GLU A 7 -5.55 -7.48 -18.89
C GLU A 7 -4.15 -7.83 -19.42
N ILE A 8 -3.76 -7.21 -20.53
CA ILE A 8 -2.43 -7.39 -21.14
C ILE A 8 -1.31 -6.96 -20.19
N GLN A 9 -1.45 -5.77 -19.56
CA GLN A 9 -0.41 -5.24 -18.68
C GLN A 9 -0.32 -6.03 -17.35
N GLU A 10 -1.45 -6.48 -16.82
CA GLU A 10 -1.52 -7.30 -15.62
C GLU A 10 -0.95 -8.70 -15.85
N ALA A 11 -1.12 -9.29 -17.03
CA ALA A 11 -0.47 -10.54 -17.40
C ALA A 11 1.06 -10.40 -17.34
N GLY A 12 1.61 -9.32 -17.91
CA GLY A 12 3.03 -9.01 -17.79
C GLY A 12 3.49 -8.79 -16.34
N TRP A 13 2.66 -8.20 -15.48
CA TRP A 13 2.97 -8.07 -14.05
C TRP A 13 2.94 -9.41 -13.31
N LYS A 14 2.01 -10.31 -13.66
CA LYS A 14 1.92 -11.67 -13.10
C LYS A 14 3.16 -12.47 -13.49
N TRP A 15 3.55 -12.46 -14.75
CA TRP A 15 4.77 -13.11 -15.23
C TRP A 15 6.02 -12.63 -14.48
N LYS A 16 6.23 -11.31 -14.38
CA LYS A 16 7.35 -10.73 -13.62
C LYS A 16 7.31 -11.10 -12.14
N TYR A 17 6.13 -11.15 -11.53
CA TYR A 17 5.94 -11.54 -10.13
C TYR A 17 6.37 -13.00 -9.91
N LEU A 18 5.90 -13.91 -10.77
CA LEU A 18 6.18 -15.34 -10.66
C LEU A 18 7.67 -15.64 -10.79
N LEU A 19 8.34 -15.08 -11.80
CA LEU A 19 9.78 -15.24 -11.96
C LEU A 19 10.58 -14.65 -10.81
N LYS A 20 10.15 -13.51 -10.24
CA LYS A 20 10.78 -12.95 -9.03
C LYS A 20 10.66 -13.92 -7.85
N LYS A 21 9.48 -14.50 -7.64
CA LYS A 21 9.25 -15.45 -6.55
C LYS A 21 10.06 -16.73 -6.68
N TYR A 22 10.17 -17.26 -7.90
CA TYR A 22 11.04 -18.39 -8.15
C TYR A 22 12.52 -18.07 -7.87
N ARG A 23 13.00 -16.89 -8.29
CA ARG A 23 14.39 -16.43 -7.99
C ARG A 23 14.64 -16.22 -6.49
N GLU A 24 13.60 -15.92 -5.72
CA GLU A 24 13.66 -15.83 -4.25
C GLU A 24 13.67 -17.22 -3.57
N GLY A 25 13.61 -18.32 -4.35
CA GLY A 25 13.59 -19.70 -3.84
C GLY A 25 12.19 -20.20 -3.45
N GLU A 26 11.13 -19.45 -3.74
CA GLU A 26 9.76 -19.88 -3.47
C GLU A 26 9.24 -20.78 -4.61
N ASN A 27 8.66 -21.93 -4.25
CA ASN A 27 7.94 -22.75 -5.21
C ASN A 27 6.63 -22.05 -5.63
N ILE A 28 6.52 -21.74 -6.92
CA ILE A 28 5.35 -21.09 -7.52
C ILE A 28 4.37 -22.07 -8.18
N THR A 29 4.70 -23.36 -8.21
CA THR A 29 3.87 -24.41 -8.79
C THR A 29 3.21 -25.24 -7.68
N LYS A 30 2.25 -26.08 -8.06
CA LYS A 30 1.58 -27.06 -7.18
C LYS A 30 2.38 -28.36 -6.99
N TYR A 31 3.50 -28.54 -7.69
CA TYR A 31 4.29 -29.77 -7.66
C TYR A 31 5.38 -29.68 -6.60
N GLU A 32 5.78 -30.82 -6.05
CA GLU A 32 6.86 -30.93 -5.06
C GLU A 32 8.19 -31.37 -5.70
N GLU A 33 8.13 -32.05 -6.84
CA GLU A 33 9.31 -32.55 -7.55
C GLU A 33 10.09 -31.43 -8.24
N GLN A 34 11.38 -31.31 -7.91
CA GLN A 34 12.25 -30.25 -8.41
C GLN A 34 12.38 -30.23 -9.94
N SER A 35 12.51 -31.39 -10.56
CA SER A 35 12.60 -31.53 -12.02
C SER A 35 11.35 -31.01 -12.73
N LEU A 36 10.17 -31.29 -12.18
CA LEU A 36 8.91 -30.84 -12.74
C LEU A 36 8.71 -29.34 -12.52
N ILE A 37 9.10 -28.81 -11.36
CA ILE A 37 9.11 -27.38 -11.09
C ILE A 37 9.97 -26.68 -12.16
N GLU A 38 11.21 -27.11 -12.34
CA GLU A 38 12.15 -26.51 -13.31
C GLU A 38 11.60 -26.53 -14.73
N LEU A 39 11.03 -27.65 -15.18
CA LEU A 39 10.40 -27.77 -16.50
C LEU A 39 9.27 -26.74 -16.68
N LYS A 40 8.41 -26.57 -15.67
CA LYS A 40 7.29 -25.64 -15.73
C LYS A 40 7.75 -24.17 -15.68
N ILE A 41 8.86 -23.89 -15.01
CA ILE A 41 9.49 -22.55 -15.02
C ILE A 41 10.13 -22.24 -16.36
N GLN A 42 10.79 -23.22 -16.99
CA GLN A 42 11.35 -23.04 -18.33
C GLN A 42 10.24 -22.69 -19.32
N LEU A 43 9.12 -23.42 -19.28
CA LEU A 43 7.93 -23.09 -20.06
C LEU A 43 7.43 -21.67 -19.74
N LEU A 44 7.26 -21.31 -18.47
CA LEU A 44 6.79 -19.98 -18.10
C LEU A 44 7.69 -18.86 -18.67
N THR A 45 9.01 -19.10 -18.73
CA THR A 45 9.97 -18.11 -19.25
C THR A 45 9.75 -17.82 -20.73
N THR A 46 9.28 -18.79 -21.53
CA THR A 46 8.99 -18.59 -22.95
C THR A 46 7.67 -17.86 -23.21
N LEU A 47 6.74 -17.84 -22.25
CA LEU A 47 5.39 -17.24 -22.39
C LEU A 47 5.36 -15.72 -22.19
N GLN A 48 6.51 -15.01 -22.23
CA GLN A 48 6.61 -13.60 -21.82
C GLN A 48 5.60 -12.67 -22.52
N ASP A 49 5.41 -12.85 -23.83
CA ASP A 49 4.61 -11.97 -24.67
C ASP A 49 3.21 -12.52 -24.98
N SER A 50 2.81 -13.61 -24.29
CA SER A 50 1.53 -14.31 -24.49
C SER A 50 0.62 -14.18 -23.25
N PRO A 51 -0.21 -13.11 -23.14
CA PRO A 51 -1.07 -12.89 -21.96
C PRO A 51 -2.02 -14.04 -21.65
N GLU A 52 -2.62 -14.64 -22.68
CA GLU A 52 -3.59 -15.73 -22.51
C GLU A 52 -2.93 -17.00 -21.97
N GLU A 53 -1.76 -17.36 -22.50
CA GLU A 53 -1.00 -18.52 -22.08
C GLU A 53 -0.50 -18.36 -20.63
N ILE A 54 -0.10 -17.14 -20.23
CA ILE A 54 0.24 -16.83 -18.83
C ILE A 54 -0.95 -17.12 -17.90
N GLU A 55 -2.16 -16.68 -18.25
CA GLU A 55 -3.35 -16.95 -17.43
C GLU A 55 -3.70 -18.45 -17.38
N GLN A 56 -3.53 -19.16 -18.49
CA GLN A 56 -3.75 -20.61 -18.54
C GLN A 56 -2.75 -21.34 -17.66
N TRP A 57 -1.47 -21.00 -17.74
CA TRP A 57 -0.41 -21.55 -16.89
C TRP A 57 -0.72 -21.34 -15.41
N ILE A 58 -1.15 -20.13 -15.02
CA ILE A 58 -1.55 -19.82 -13.64
C ILE A 58 -2.72 -20.69 -13.16
N LYS A 59 -3.70 -20.95 -14.03
CA LYS A 59 -4.85 -21.78 -13.70
C LYS A 59 -4.47 -23.26 -13.56
N GLN A 60 -3.55 -23.75 -14.38
CA GLN A 60 -3.18 -25.16 -14.42
C GLN A 60 -2.12 -25.51 -13.37
N GLU A 61 -1.09 -24.68 -13.21
CA GLU A 61 0.14 -25.05 -12.53
C GLU A 61 0.22 -24.53 -11.09
N MET A 62 -0.59 -23.54 -10.70
CA MET A 62 -0.57 -22.97 -9.33
C MET A 62 -1.69 -23.51 -8.44
N THR A 63 -1.41 -23.60 -7.13
CA THR A 63 -2.43 -23.85 -6.10
C THR A 63 -3.34 -22.64 -5.87
N ALA A 64 -4.49 -22.87 -5.25
CA ALA A 64 -5.42 -21.78 -4.93
C ALA A 64 -4.81 -20.73 -3.99
N GLU A 65 -3.97 -21.14 -3.04
CA GLU A 65 -3.33 -20.23 -2.09
C GLU A 65 -2.28 -19.34 -2.77
N GLN A 66 -1.40 -19.93 -3.60
CA GLN A 66 -0.42 -19.17 -4.38
C GLN A 66 -1.12 -18.15 -5.30
N ARG A 67 -2.22 -18.55 -5.96
CA ARG A 67 -3.04 -17.64 -6.78
C ARG A 67 -3.63 -16.50 -5.95
N LYS A 68 -4.07 -16.76 -4.72
CA LYS A 68 -4.60 -15.72 -3.82
C LYS A 68 -3.53 -14.69 -3.46
N LYS A 69 -2.32 -15.13 -3.06
CA LYS A 69 -1.18 -14.25 -2.74
C LYS A 69 -0.76 -13.40 -3.95
N MET A 70 -0.66 -14.03 -5.13
CA MET A 70 -0.37 -13.32 -6.38
C MET A 70 -1.45 -12.27 -6.69
N ARG A 71 -2.75 -12.64 -6.65
CA ARG A 71 -3.85 -11.71 -6.92
C ARG A 71 -3.85 -10.49 -6.01
N GLN A 72 -3.51 -10.65 -4.73
CA GLN A 72 -3.37 -9.53 -3.80
C GLN A 72 -2.21 -8.61 -4.20
N SER A 73 -1.06 -9.18 -4.56
CA SER A 73 0.11 -8.43 -5.04
C SER A 73 -0.19 -7.65 -6.32
N ILE A 74 -0.87 -8.27 -7.30
CA ILE A 74 -1.28 -7.61 -8.55
C ILE A 74 -2.30 -6.51 -8.28
N ARG A 75 -3.27 -6.74 -7.38
CA ARG A 75 -4.22 -5.69 -6.96
C ARG A 75 -3.50 -4.49 -6.33
N ALA A 76 -2.50 -4.73 -5.47
CA ALA A 76 -1.71 -3.66 -4.87
C ALA A 76 -0.92 -2.88 -5.93
N ARG A 77 -0.29 -3.60 -6.89
CA ARG A 77 0.42 -2.99 -8.02
C ARG A 77 -0.51 -2.15 -8.89
N ARG A 78 -1.69 -2.66 -9.26
CA ARG A 78 -2.72 -1.91 -10.01
C ARG A 78 -3.09 -0.62 -9.28
N LYS A 79 -3.40 -0.70 -7.98
CA LYS A 79 -3.73 0.49 -7.18
C LYS A 79 -2.60 1.51 -7.21
N ARG A 80 -1.34 1.08 -7.03
CA ARG A 80 -0.17 1.98 -7.04
C ARG A 80 0.08 2.60 -8.41
N PHE A 81 -0.15 1.85 -9.49
CA PHE A 81 -0.02 2.33 -10.87
C PHE A 81 -0.94 3.53 -11.11
N PHE A 82 -2.25 3.38 -10.89
CA PHE A 82 -3.20 4.49 -11.05
C PHE A 82 -3.00 5.62 -10.03
N ASN A 83 -2.62 5.30 -8.78
CA ASN A 83 -2.33 6.33 -7.78
C ASN A 83 -1.06 7.13 -8.08
N ALA A 84 -0.18 6.66 -8.95
CA ALA A 84 1.01 7.41 -9.34
C ALA A 84 0.69 8.56 -10.31
N GLU A 85 -0.45 8.51 -11.01
CA GLU A 85 -0.86 9.51 -12.00
C GLU A 85 -1.19 10.88 -11.38
N LYS A 86 -1.73 10.91 -10.15
CA LYS A 86 -2.11 12.15 -9.46
C LYS A 86 -1.31 12.32 -8.18
N GLN A 87 -0.79 13.52 -7.95
CA GLN A 87 -0.04 13.81 -6.72
C GLN A 87 -0.87 13.63 -5.45
N SER A 88 -2.18 13.94 -5.49
CA SER A 88 -3.10 13.80 -4.36
C SER A 88 -3.35 12.34 -3.94
N THR A 89 -3.23 11.38 -4.85
CA THR A 89 -3.43 9.95 -4.57
C THR A 89 -2.13 9.20 -4.32
N ARG A 90 -0.99 9.79 -4.70
CA ARG A 90 0.35 9.27 -4.45
C ARG A 90 0.61 9.19 -2.94
N LYS A 91 1.24 8.10 -2.50
CA LYS A 91 1.63 7.88 -1.10
C LYS A 91 3.15 7.90 -0.97
N LYS A 92 3.64 8.35 0.19
CA LYS A 92 5.05 8.38 0.55
C LYS A 92 5.27 7.43 1.72
N SER A 93 6.33 6.64 1.65
CA SER A 93 6.84 5.91 2.81
C SER A 93 7.68 6.87 3.65
N ILE A 94 7.43 6.88 4.95
CA ILE A 94 8.22 7.62 5.94
C ILE A 94 8.59 6.64 7.05
N ASP A 95 9.78 6.80 7.59
CA ASP A 95 10.21 6.08 8.78
C ASP A 95 10.01 7.00 9.99
N LEU A 96 9.50 6.43 11.07
CA LEU A 96 9.29 7.12 12.34
C LEU A 96 9.97 6.33 13.45
N ASP A 97 10.50 7.03 14.45
CA ASP A 97 10.94 6.39 15.67
C ASP A 97 9.79 5.59 16.30
N TYR A 98 10.12 4.41 16.84
CA TYR A 98 9.13 3.49 17.37
C TYR A 98 8.19 4.15 18.40
N ALA A 99 8.74 4.97 19.31
CA ALA A 99 7.96 5.66 20.33
C ALA A 99 6.96 6.67 19.72
N SER A 100 7.38 7.40 18.69
CA SER A 100 6.53 8.37 17.98
C SER A 100 5.42 7.67 17.22
N TRP A 101 5.76 6.61 16.48
CA TRP A 101 4.79 5.76 15.78
C TRP A 101 3.76 5.16 16.75
N LEU A 102 4.20 4.63 17.90
CA LEU A 102 3.32 3.99 18.87
C LEU A 102 2.29 4.97 19.44
N ARG A 103 2.70 6.20 19.76
CA ARG A 103 1.80 7.25 20.25
C ARG A 103 0.78 7.64 19.19
N LEU A 104 1.25 7.90 17.96
CA LEU A 104 0.39 8.27 16.84
C LEU A 104 -0.62 7.16 16.52
N SER A 105 -0.17 5.89 16.49
CA SER A 105 -1.05 4.74 16.22
C SER A 105 -2.10 4.53 17.31
N LYS A 106 -1.74 4.69 18.60
CA LYS A 106 -2.72 4.60 19.68
C LYS A 106 -3.77 5.70 19.58
N LEU A 107 -3.36 6.92 19.23
CA LEU A 107 -4.28 8.04 19.06
C LEU A 107 -5.20 7.84 17.86
N SER A 108 -4.64 7.47 16.70
CA SER A 108 -5.40 7.24 15.47
C SER A 108 -6.43 6.13 15.67
N ASN A 109 -6.05 5.04 16.34
CA ASN A 109 -6.97 3.94 16.64
C ASN A 109 -8.08 4.37 17.60
N ARG A 110 -7.77 5.19 18.62
CA ARG A 110 -8.76 5.71 19.57
C ARG A 110 -9.77 6.64 18.89
N MET A 111 -9.31 7.42 17.90
CA MET A 111 -10.14 8.35 17.13
C MET A 111 -10.82 7.69 15.92
N GLU A 112 -10.57 6.40 15.67
CA GLU A 112 -11.05 5.67 14.48
C GLU A 112 -10.63 6.32 13.15
N MET A 113 -9.48 6.99 13.13
CA MET A 113 -8.93 7.70 11.98
C MET A 113 -7.72 6.94 11.42
N THR A 114 -7.44 7.11 10.13
CA THR A 114 -6.14 6.70 9.57
C THR A 114 -5.01 7.55 10.14
N LEU A 115 -3.78 7.03 10.13
CA LEU A 115 -2.59 7.80 10.58
C LEU A 115 -2.47 9.16 9.87
N SER A 116 -2.77 9.22 8.57
CA SER A 116 -2.72 10.47 7.81
C SER A 116 -3.79 11.47 8.26
N GLU A 117 -5.03 11.02 8.47
CA GLU A 117 -6.11 11.87 8.97
C GLU A 117 -5.82 12.36 10.40
N CYS A 118 -5.26 11.48 11.25
CA CYS A 118 -4.84 11.84 12.60
C CYS A 118 -3.73 12.90 12.60
N ILE A 119 -2.76 12.82 11.68
CA ILE A 119 -1.74 13.86 11.51
C ILE A 119 -2.36 15.20 11.13
N HIS A 120 -3.30 15.22 10.17
CA HIS A 120 -4.00 16.46 9.79
C HIS A 120 -4.76 17.06 10.98
N TYR A 121 -5.52 16.24 11.70
CA TYR A 121 -6.22 16.67 12.91
C TYR A 121 -5.28 17.28 13.96
N LEU A 122 -4.12 16.65 14.21
CA LEU A 122 -3.14 17.16 15.17
C LEU A 122 -2.53 18.51 14.76
N ILE A 123 -2.31 18.72 13.45
CA ILE A 123 -1.81 19.99 12.93
C ILE A 123 -2.86 21.08 13.15
N ASP A 124 -4.10 20.82 12.73
CA ASP A 124 -5.21 21.76 12.89
C ASP A 124 -5.43 22.12 14.38
N GLU A 125 -5.40 21.13 15.28
CA GLU A 125 -5.54 21.33 16.72
C GLU A 125 -4.39 22.17 17.30
N SER A 126 -3.16 21.95 16.83
CA SER A 126 -1.99 22.73 17.26
C SER A 126 -2.09 24.20 16.81
N GLU A 127 -2.51 24.45 15.58
CA GLU A 127 -2.72 25.79 15.03
C GLU A 127 -3.84 26.52 15.79
N ASN A 128 -4.97 25.85 16.01
CA ASN A 128 -6.09 26.39 16.77
C ASN A 128 -5.71 26.72 18.21
N LYS A 129 -4.93 25.86 18.88
CA LYS A 129 -4.46 26.10 20.25
C LYS A 129 -3.64 27.39 20.36
N GLN A 130 -2.80 27.69 19.37
CA GLN A 130 -2.03 28.93 19.36
C GLN A 130 -2.96 30.15 19.26
N ILE A 131 -3.91 30.13 18.32
CA ILE A 131 -4.90 31.19 18.13
C ILE A 131 -5.71 31.42 19.41
N TYR A 132 -6.20 30.36 20.05
CA TYR A 132 -6.96 30.47 21.29
C TYR A 132 -6.13 31.06 22.43
N THR A 133 -4.85 30.69 22.53
CA THR A 133 -3.97 31.22 23.57
C THR A 133 -3.75 32.71 23.40
N GLU A 134 -3.48 33.16 22.17
CA GLU A 134 -3.32 34.59 21.85
C GLU A 134 -4.60 35.40 22.14
N GLN A 135 -5.78 34.85 21.79
CA GLN A 135 -7.07 35.48 22.10
C GLN A 135 -7.28 35.61 23.61
N VAL A 136 -7.01 34.55 24.37
CA VAL A 136 -7.14 34.55 25.83
C VAL A 136 -6.19 35.55 26.47
N ASP A 137 -4.95 35.64 26.00
CA ASP A 137 -3.98 36.60 26.55
C ASP A 137 -4.36 38.04 26.21
N LYS A 138 -4.87 38.31 25.01
CA LYS A 138 -5.42 39.62 24.65
C LYS A 138 -6.63 39.98 25.53
N MET A 139 -7.53 39.04 25.79
CA MET A 139 -8.67 39.24 26.69
C MET A 139 -8.20 39.57 28.11
N LYS A 140 -7.23 38.84 28.65
CA LYS A 140 -6.64 39.12 29.98
C LYS A 140 -6.00 40.51 30.05
N GLN A 141 -5.26 40.90 29.02
CA GLN A 141 -4.63 42.23 28.96
C GLN A 141 -5.68 43.34 28.93
N ASN A 142 -6.73 43.18 28.11
CA ASN A 142 -7.84 44.14 28.03
C ASN A 142 -8.57 44.28 29.38
N LEU A 143 -8.89 43.17 30.04
CA LEU A 143 -9.51 43.19 31.36
C LEU A 143 -8.63 43.88 32.39
N LYS A 144 -7.33 43.62 32.40
CA LYS A 144 -6.38 44.27 33.31
C LYS A 144 -6.28 45.78 33.05
N ALA A 145 -6.42 46.21 31.79
CA ALA A 145 -6.43 47.63 31.44
C ALA A 145 -7.73 48.32 31.89
N LEU A 146 -8.88 47.66 31.81
CA LEU A 146 -10.18 48.19 32.25
C LEU A 146 -10.33 48.27 33.77
N LEU A 147 -9.56 47.46 34.52
CA LEU A 147 -9.56 47.45 35.99
C LEU A 147 -8.57 48.45 36.62
N LYS A 148 -7.86 49.23 35.80
CA LYS A 148 -7.07 50.39 36.24
C LYS A 148 -7.88 51.67 36.11
#